data_AF-A0A830CZN9-F1
#
_entry.id   AF-A0A830CZN9-F1
#
_cell.length_a   1.000
_cell.length_b   1.000
_cell.length_c   1.000
_cell.angle_alpha   90.00
_cell.angle_beta   90.00
_cell.angle_gamma   90.00
#
_symmetry.space_group_name_H-M   'P 1'
#
loop_
_entity.id
_entity.type
_entity.pdbx_description
1 polymer ?
#
loop_
_entity_poly.entity_id
_entity_poly.type
_entity_poly.pdbx_seq_one_letter_code
_entity_poly.pdbx_strand_id
1 'polypeptide(L)'
;MSEATTDSSHLLSHLEDILNSDPQIDEVGFIHPMQFTAFAESSFSGAGTQLEDGSYNSSFWHHEHKLGISTLVLVPLYRAARDAFMDAHKRYVLLSESQVKKDGLLDLDIVESEVMRHSRALVLLSCDFGTAWNSRKLIVSKKKLFPMFMDELILSALVLSYSPKSERAWSHRRWVIKMLAGKCVNLQEIDSKMNYRAWNHRCWLVSYMSNSQVLLELQSSRDWAGLHVADNSCFHYRVVSFELFMYKTALTTSDDREFTAKQGSRWLVR
;
A
#
# COMPACT_ATOMS: atom_id res chain seq x y z
N MET A 1 11.20 33.75 -14.16
CA MET A 1 10.19 32.94 -13.44
C MET A 1 9.80 31.65 -14.18
N SER A 2 10.13 31.45 -15.46
CA SER A 2 9.76 30.24 -16.23
C SER A 2 10.73 29.05 -16.10
N GLU A 3 12.01 29.28 -15.79
CA GLU A 3 13.01 28.20 -15.75
C GLU A 3 12.81 27.21 -14.59
N ALA A 4 12.52 27.73 -13.39
CA ALA A 4 12.32 26.89 -12.20
C ALA A 4 11.05 26.01 -12.25
N THR A 5 10.03 26.45 -12.99
CA THR A 5 8.80 25.67 -13.21
C THR A 5 9.02 24.52 -14.18
N THR A 6 9.82 24.73 -15.23
CA THR A 6 10.15 23.71 -16.23
C THR A 6 10.99 22.59 -15.61
N ASP A 7 11.93 22.94 -14.73
CA ASP A 7 12.74 21.98 -13.99
C ASP A 7 11.87 21.11 -13.04
N SER A 8 10.94 21.73 -12.32
CA SER A 8 10.05 21.01 -11.37
C SER A 8 9.09 20.03 -12.06
N SER A 9 8.57 20.36 -13.24
CA SER A 9 7.74 19.44 -14.02
C SER A 9 8.54 18.26 -14.57
N HIS A 10 9.78 18.49 -14.96
CA HIS A 10 10.67 17.43 -15.44
C HIS A 10 11.03 16.46 -14.31
N LEU A 11 11.27 16.97 -13.10
CA LEU A 11 11.48 16.14 -11.90
C LEU A 11 10.28 15.24 -11.61
N LEU A 12 9.05 15.76 -11.73
CA LEU A 12 7.84 14.95 -11.55
C LEU A 12 7.72 13.87 -12.61
N SER A 13 7.92 14.22 -13.89
CA SER A 13 7.88 13.23 -14.99
C SER A 13 8.88 12.11 -14.74
N HIS A 14 10.12 12.46 -14.39
CA HIS A 14 11.16 11.48 -14.12
C HIS A 14 10.81 10.56 -12.93
N LEU A 15 10.26 11.10 -11.83
CA LEU A 15 9.77 10.27 -10.73
C LEU A 15 8.69 9.29 -11.19
N GLU A 16 7.72 9.77 -11.97
CA GLU A 16 6.61 8.94 -12.45
C GLU A 16 7.09 7.87 -13.44
N ASP A 17 8.08 8.18 -14.27
CA ASP A 17 8.71 7.23 -15.19
C ASP A 17 9.42 6.10 -14.43
N ILE A 18 10.15 6.42 -13.37
CA ILE A 18 10.77 5.41 -12.48
C ILE A 18 9.68 4.52 -11.87
N LEU A 19 8.64 5.14 -11.31
CA LEU A 19 7.53 4.43 -10.67
C LEU A 19 6.76 3.52 -11.64
N ASN A 20 6.64 3.91 -12.91
CA ASN A 20 5.97 3.12 -13.94
C ASN A 20 6.87 1.99 -14.48
N SER A 21 8.18 2.24 -14.58
CA SER A 21 9.15 1.28 -15.09
C SER A 21 9.44 0.16 -14.08
N ASP A 22 9.39 0.48 -12.78
CA ASP A 22 9.56 -0.48 -11.70
C ASP A 22 8.34 -0.51 -10.76
N PRO A 23 7.36 -1.40 -11.02
CA PRO A 23 6.19 -1.57 -10.15
C PRO A 23 6.50 -2.33 -8.85
N GLN A 24 7.70 -2.90 -8.70
CA GLN A 24 8.09 -3.73 -7.56
C GLN A 24 8.80 -2.94 -6.46
N ILE A 25 8.91 -1.61 -6.60
CA ILE A 25 9.54 -0.75 -5.59
C ILE A 25 8.92 -1.01 -4.21
N ASP A 26 9.75 -1.42 -3.25
CA ASP A 26 9.34 -1.84 -1.90
C ASP A 26 9.77 -0.86 -0.80
N GLU A 27 10.78 -0.03 -1.08
CA GLU A 27 11.29 0.98 -0.16
C GLU A 27 11.56 2.32 -0.84
N VAL A 28 11.14 3.42 -0.19
CA VAL A 28 11.50 4.80 -0.56
C VAL A 28 12.30 5.44 0.56
N GLY A 29 13.44 6.02 0.22
CA GLY A 29 14.31 6.77 1.13
C GLY A 29 14.47 8.23 0.70
N PHE A 30 14.58 9.13 1.68
CA PHE A 30 14.94 10.52 1.46
C PHE A 30 16.42 10.70 1.79
N ILE A 31 17.23 10.97 0.76
CA ILE A 31 18.68 10.86 0.83
C ILE A 31 19.29 12.25 0.71
N HIS A 32 20.22 12.56 1.61
CA HIS A 32 21.00 13.79 1.48
C HIS A 32 21.95 13.66 0.27
N PRO A 33 22.10 14.67 -0.61
CA PRO A 33 22.94 14.58 -1.83
C PRO A 33 24.34 14.00 -1.60
N MET A 34 24.96 14.35 -0.47
CA MET A 34 26.29 13.86 -0.09
C MET A 34 26.36 12.34 0.17
N GLN A 35 25.22 11.67 0.33
CA GLN A 35 25.15 10.21 0.53
C GLN A 35 25.00 9.44 -0.78
N PHE A 36 24.66 10.10 -1.90
CA PHE A 36 24.52 9.43 -3.20
C PHE A 36 25.84 8.82 -3.70
N THR A 37 26.97 9.43 -3.35
CA THR A 37 28.31 8.93 -3.70
C THR A 37 28.62 7.60 -3.02
N ALA A 38 28.21 7.41 -1.77
CA ALA A 38 28.37 6.15 -1.06
C ALA A 38 27.57 5.01 -1.70
N PHE A 39 26.37 5.32 -2.23
CA PHE A 39 25.57 4.34 -2.97
C PHE A 39 26.20 4.01 -4.32
N ALA A 40 26.74 4.99 -5.04
CA ALA A 40 27.45 4.75 -6.29
C ALA A 40 28.63 3.79 -6.07
N GLU A 41 29.51 4.08 -5.10
CA GLU A 41 30.69 3.25 -4.81
C GLU A 41 30.35 1.79 -4.44
N SER A 42 29.23 1.56 -3.74
CA SER A 42 28.77 0.21 -3.39
C SER A 42 28.24 -0.63 -4.56
N SER A 43 27.81 0.02 -5.65
CA SER A 43 27.34 -0.67 -6.87
C SER A 43 28.48 -1.06 -7.81
N PHE A 44 29.69 -0.50 -7.65
CA PHE A 44 30.84 -0.68 -8.56
C PHE A 44 31.90 -1.68 -8.08
N SER A 45 31.69 -2.44 -7.01
CA SER A 45 32.65 -3.44 -6.52
C SER A 45 32.80 -4.69 -7.41
N GLY A 46 32.52 -4.60 -8.72
CA GLY A 46 32.57 -5.71 -9.68
C GLY A 46 33.10 -5.40 -11.08
N ALA A 47 33.30 -4.14 -11.49
CA ALA A 47 33.91 -3.84 -12.79
C ALA A 47 34.53 -2.45 -12.79
N GLY A 48 35.86 -2.40 -13.00
CA GLY A 48 36.58 -1.16 -13.20
C GLY A 48 36.18 -0.53 -14.54
N THR A 49 35.48 0.60 -14.47
CA THR A 49 35.41 1.58 -15.55
C THR A 49 35.47 2.96 -14.92
N GLN A 50 36.36 3.80 -15.45
CA GLN A 50 36.58 5.17 -15.00
C GLN A 50 35.27 5.99 -15.09
N LEU A 51 34.89 6.64 -14.00
CA LEU A 51 33.86 7.67 -14.00
C LEU A 51 34.47 8.96 -14.56
N GLU A 52 34.23 9.22 -15.85
CA GLU A 52 34.34 10.56 -16.40
C GLU A 52 33.18 11.43 -15.86
N ASP A 53 33.57 12.59 -15.34
CA ASP A 53 32.82 13.86 -15.30
C ASP A 53 31.52 13.96 -14.45
N GLY A 54 31.66 14.50 -13.23
CA GLY A 54 31.06 15.81 -12.94
C GLY A 54 29.55 15.98 -12.72
N SER A 55 28.72 14.94 -12.56
CA SER A 55 27.29 15.15 -12.22
C SER A 55 26.92 14.69 -10.81
N TYR A 56 27.25 15.53 -9.81
CA TYR A 56 26.76 15.42 -8.43
C TYR A 56 25.26 15.72 -8.26
N ASN A 57 24.46 15.55 -9.33
CA ASN A 57 23.12 16.11 -9.47
C ASN A 57 22.05 15.04 -9.79
N SER A 58 22.25 13.80 -9.34
CA SER A 58 21.18 12.79 -9.47
C SER A 58 20.08 13.08 -8.45
N SER A 59 18.97 13.67 -8.92
CA SER A 59 17.77 13.94 -8.12
C SER A 59 17.13 12.67 -7.55
N PHE A 60 17.35 11.54 -8.22
CA PHE A 60 16.83 10.22 -7.87
C PHE A 60 17.95 9.18 -7.90
N TRP A 61 17.84 8.15 -7.06
CA TRP A 61 18.64 6.93 -7.11
C TRP A 61 17.68 5.76 -7.15
N HIS A 62 17.91 4.81 -8.04
CA HIS A 62 17.04 3.65 -8.20
C HIS A 62 17.90 2.41 -8.44
N HIS A 63 17.79 1.43 -7.56
CA HIS A 63 18.52 0.17 -7.63
C HIS A 63 17.82 -0.90 -6.78
N GLU A 64 17.79 -2.16 -7.25
CA GLU A 64 17.19 -3.29 -6.51
C GLU A 64 15.81 -2.99 -5.90
N HIS A 65 14.90 -2.39 -6.68
CA HIS A 65 13.55 -2.02 -6.22
C HIS A 65 13.51 -1.00 -5.06
N LYS A 66 14.61 -0.28 -4.83
CA LYS A 66 14.68 0.81 -3.85
C LYS A 66 14.78 2.14 -4.55
N LEU A 67 14.05 3.13 -4.05
CA LEU A 67 14.02 4.48 -4.59
C LEU A 67 14.53 5.49 -3.57
N GLY A 68 15.66 6.13 -3.89
CA GLY A 68 16.20 7.27 -3.18
C GLY A 68 15.77 8.58 -3.83
N ILE A 69 15.20 9.50 -3.06
CA ILE A 69 14.86 10.86 -3.53
C ILE A 69 15.76 11.85 -2.81
N SER A 70 16.46 12.70 -3.58
CA SER A 70 17.34 13.72 -3.02
C SER A 70 16.55 14.73 -2.20
N THR A 71 17.03 15.06 -0.99
CA THR A 71 16.37 16.04 -0.13
C THR A 71 16.34 17.44 -0.73
N LEU A 72 17.24 17.76 -1.67
CA LEU A 72 17.27 19.06 -2.36
C LEU A 72 16.06 19.28 -3.27
N VAL A 73 15.53 18.21 -3.87
CA VAL A 73 14.43 18.31 -4.83
C VAL A 73 13.06 18.15 -4.19
N LEU A 74 12.97 17.80 -2.90
CA LEU A 74 11.68 17.47 -2.26
C LEU A 74 10.64 18.58 -2.33
N VAL A 75 11.03 19.82 -2.03
CA VAL A 75 10.10 20.95 -2.05
C VAL A 75 9.59 21.26 -3.46
N PRO A 76 10.44 21.46 -4.49
CA PRO A 76 9.95 21.70 -5.85
C PRO A 76 9.16 20.50 -6.41
N LEU A 77 9.62 19.27 -6.17
CA LEU A 77 8.95 18.05 -6.60
C LEU A 77 7.57 17.87 -5.95
N TYR A 78 7.46 18.12 -4.64
CA TYR A 78 6.17 18.11 -3.93
C TYR A 78 5.19 19.13 -4.53
N ARG A 79 5.66 20.36 -4.80
CA ARG A 79 4.82 21.40 -5.40
C ARG A 79 4.33 20.98 -6.78
N ALA A 80 5.21 20.46 -7.62
CA ALA A 80 4.85 19.95 -8.94
C ALA A 80 3.83 18.81 -8.85
N ALA A 81 4.08 17.79 -8.01
CA ALA A 81 3.16 16.67 -7.81
C ALA A 81 1.79 17.11 -7.30
N ARG A 82 1.77 18.05 -6.34
CA ARG A 82 0.55 18.62 -5.79
C ARG A 82 -0.23 19.38 -6.86
N ASP A 83 0.42 20.26 -7.59
CA ASP A 83 -0.24 21.12 -8.57
C ASP A 83 -0.79 20.29 -9.74
N ALA A 84 -0.02 19.30 -10.23
CA ALA A 84 -0.45 18.36 -11.25
C ALA A 84 -1.63 17.49 -10.78
N PHE A 85 -1.58 16.97 -9.55
CA PHE A 85 -2.71 16.25 -8.96
C PHE A 85 -3.96 17.13 -8.83
N MET A 86 -3.82 18.35 -8.33
CA MET A 86 -4.95 19.25 -8.12
C MET A 86 -5.57 19.69 -9.45
N ASP A 87 -4.79 19.86 -10.51
CA ASP A 87 -5.29 20.11 -11.86
C ASP A 87 -6.09 18.91 -12.40
N ALA A 88 -5.50 17.72 -12.40
CA ALA A 88 -6.17 16.49 -12.83
C ALA A 88 -7.44 16.21 -12.02
N HIS A 89 -7.40 16.45 -10.70
CA HIS A 89 -8.56 16.26 -9.83
C HIS A 89 -9.70 17.24 -10.15
N LYS A 90 -9.39 18.51 -10.44
CA LYS A 90 -10.42 19.49 -10.85
C LYS A 90 -11.10 19.06 -12.16
N ARG A 91 -10.31 18.63 -13.15
CA ARG A 91 -10.83 18.13 -14.44
C ARG A 91 -11.69 16.89 -14.22
N TYR A 92 -11.26 15.98 -13.36
CA TYR A 92 -12.01 14.77 -13.00
C TYR A 92 -13.38 15.09 -12.40
N VAL A 93 -13.46 16.05 -11.46
CA VAL A 93 -14.72 16.46 -10.83
C VAL A 93 -15.66 17.07 -11.86
N LEU A 94 -15.16 17.98 -12.71
CA LEU A 94 -15.94 18.63 -13.77
C LEU A 94 -16.55 17.61 -14.75
N LEU A 95 -15.76 16.62 -15.17
CA LEU A 95 -16.21 15.56 -16.07
C LEU A 95 -17.15 14.57 -15.38
N SER A 96 -16.96 14.30 -14.08
CA SER A 96 -17.82 13.40 -13.31
C SER A 96 -19.21 13.97 -13.05
N GLU A 97 -19.36 15.30 -12.95
CA GLU A 97 -20.63 15.98 -12.71
C GLU A 97 -21.43 16.22 -14.01
N SER A 98 -20.73 16.34 -15.13
CA SER A 98 -21.32 16.48 -16.45
C SER A 98 -21.85 15.11 -16.93
N GLN A 99 -23.13 14.98 -17.28
CA GLN A 99 -23.71 13.71 -17.80
C GLN A 99 -23.01 13.31 -19.12
N VAL A 100 -22.01 12.43 -19.04
CA VAL A 100 -21.06 12.17 -20.13
C VAL A 100 -21.68 11.33 -21.27
N LYS A 101 -21.72 11.90 -22.49
CA LYS A 101 -21.96 11.16 -23.75
C LYS A 101 -20.76 10.28 -24.10
N LYS A 102 -20.92 9.24 -24.95
CA LYS A 102 -19.87 8.25 -25.30
C LYS A 102 -18.46 8.83 -25.58
N ASP A 103 -18.33 9.99 -26.23
CA ASP A 103 -17.02 10.63 -26.48
C ASP A 103 -16.28 11.09 -25.21
N GLY A 104 -16.99 11.52 -24.17
CA GLY A 104 -16.35 11.91 -22.92
C GLY A 104 -15.96 10.73 -22.03
N LEU A 105 -16.31 9.49 -22.39
CA LEU A 105 -15.90 8.30 -21.63
C LEU A 105 -14.39 8.06 -21.78
N LEU A 106 -13.83 8.29 -22.97
CA LEU A 106 -12.39 8.21 -23.22
C LEU A 106 -11.65 9.33 -22.48
N ASP A 107 -12.20 10.55 -22.52
CA ASP A 107 -11.65 11.70 -21.78
C ASP A 107 -11.65 11.44 -20.27
N LEU A 108 -12.73 10.86 -19.73
CA LEU A 108 -12.81 10.49 -18.32
C LEU A 108 -11.77 9.44 -17.93
N ASP A 109 -11.51 8.42 -18.75
CA ASP A 109 -10.51 7.38 -18.47
C ASP A 109 -9.07 7.93 -18.48
N ILE A 110 -8.78 8.86 -19.38
CA ILE A 110 -7.51 9.61 -19.43
C ILE A 110 -7.33 10.39 -18.13
N VAL A 111 -8.34 11.18 -17.74
CA VAL A 111 -8.25 12.01 -16.53
C VAL A 111 -8.19 11.15 -15.27
N GLU A 112 -8.92 10.03 -15.20
CA GLU A 112 -8.79 9.05 -14.11
C GLU A 112 -7.37 8.52 -14.01
N SER A 113 -6.74 8.18 -15.13
CA SER A 113 -5.35 7.70 -15.18
C SER A 113 -4.37 8.77 -14.70
N GLU A 114 -4.56 10.03 -15.08
CA GLU A 114 -3.75 11.15 -14.58
C GLU A 114 -3.90 11.37 -13.08
N VAL A 115 -5.14 11.33 -12.56
CA VAL A 115 -5.39 11.41 -11.11
C VAL A 115 -4.67 10.27 -10.39
N MET A 116 -4.73 9.04 -10.90
CA MET A 116 -4.06 7.88 -10.31
C MET A 116 -2.53 7.99 -10.38
N ARG A 117 -1.96 8.50 -11.48
CA ARG A 117 -0.52 8.72 -11.64
C ARG A 117 0.01 9.79 -10.69
N HIS A 118 -0.55 10.99 -10.75
CA HIS A 118 -0.09 12.12 -9.93
C HIS A 118 -0.34 11.91 -8.44
N SER A 119 -1.46 11.28 -8.06
CA SER A 119 -1.73 10.96 -6.66
C SER A 119 -0.73 9.94 -6.10
N ARG A 120 -0.22 9.00 -6.92
CA ARG A 120 0.81 8.03 -6.50
C ARG A 120 2.10 8.76 -6.12
N ALA A 121 2.60 9.64 -7.00
CA ALA A 121 3.77 10.47 -6.69
C ALA A 121 3.53 11.35 -5.45
N LEU A 122 2.37 12.00 -5.37
CA LEU A 122 2.04 12.91 -4.26
C LEU A 122 1.98 12.21 -2.91
N VAL A 123 1.37 11.01 -2.79
CA VAL A 123 1.31 10.29 -1.51
C VAL A 123 2.67 9.69 -1.11
N LEU A 124 3.58 9.44 -2.05
CA LEU A 124 4.96 9.06 -1.72
C LEU A 124 5.77 10.23 -1.15
N LEU A 125 5.46 11.47 -1.55
CA LEU A 125 6.11 12.67 -1.04
C LEU A 125 5.42 13.24 0.21
N SER A 126 4.11 12.99 0.35
CA SER A 126 3.26 13.50 1.43
C SER A 126 2.19 12.46 1.77
N CYS A 127 2.58 11.46 2.58
CA CYS A 127 1.75 10.30 2.90
C CYS A 127 0.38 10.60 3.51
N ASP A 128 0.21 11.75 4.17
CA ASP A 128 -1.06 12.12 4.83
C ASP A 128 -1.95 13.05 3.98
N PHE A 129 -1.66 13.20 2.68
CA PHE A 129 -2.49 14.00 1.76
C PHE A 129 -3.85 13.34 1.50
N GLY A 130 -4.83 13.64 2.36
CA GLY A 130 -6.11 12.93 2.41
C GLY A 130 -6.94 13.00 1.12
N THR A 131 -6.92 14.12 0.41
CA THR A 131 -7.65 14.27 -0.86
C THR A 131 -7.16 13.29 -1.92
N ALA A 132 -5.85 13.07 -2.02
CA ALA A 132 -5.26 12.11 -2.96
C ALA A 132 -5.74 10.69 -2.67
N TRP A 133 -5.66 10.24 -1.42
CA TRP A 133 -6.19 8.93 -1.02
C TRP A 133 -7.68 8.79 -1.34
N ASN A 134 -8.49 9.80 -1.04
CA ASN A 134 -9.93 9.76 -1.30
C ASN A 134 -10.25 9.72 -2.80
N SER A 135 -9.52 10.46 -3.64
CA SER A 135 -9.69 10.42 -5.10
C SER A 135 -9.38 9.02 -5.65
N ARG A 136 -8.30 8.37 -5.16
CA ARG A 136 -7.99 6.97 -5.51
C ARG A 136 -9.11 6.03 -5.10
N LYS A 137 -9.62 6.13 -3.87
CA LYS A 137 -10.76 5.32 -3.40
C LYS A 137 -11.97 5.45 -4.34
N LEU A 138 -12.29 6.66 -4.76
CA LEU A 138 -13.43 6.93 -5.63
C LEU A 138 -13.26 6.25 -7.00
N ILE A 139 -12.12 6.43 -7.65
CA ILE A 139 -11.83 5.84 -8.98
C ILE A 139 -11.82 4.31 -8.90
N VAL A 140 -11.06 3.75 -7.96
CA VAL A 140 -10.97 2.29 -7.77
C VAL A 140 -12.34 1.69 -7.44
N SER A 141 -13.16 2.37 -6.62
CA SER A 141 -14.53 1.92 -6.30
C SER A 141 -15.48 1.94 -7.51
N LYS A 142 -15.28 2.86 -8.46
CA LYS A 142 -16.08 2.92 -9.69
C LYS A 142 -15.71 1.76 -10.63
N LYS A 143 -14.42 1.53 -10.84
CA LYS A 143 -13.90 0.48 -11.74
C LYS A 143 -14.07 -0.93 -11.18
N LYS A 144 -13.88 -1.11 -9.87
CA LYS A 144 -13.99 -2.39 -9.14
C LYS A 144 -13.12 -3.53 -9.69
N LEU A 145 -12.04 -3.20 -10.40
CA LEU A 145 -11.12 -4.17 -10.98
C LEU A 145 -10.18 -4.71 -9.89
N PHE A 146 -10.02 -6.03 -9.83
CA PHE A 146 -9.17 -6.69 -8.83
C PHE A 146 -7.70 -6.21 -8.85
N PRO A 147 -7.03 -6.08 -10.01
CA PRO A 147 -5.65 -5.58 -10.07
C PRO A 147 -5.48 -4.21 -9.42
N MET A 148 -6.44 -3.30 -9.62
CA MET A 148 -6.37 -1.96 -9.02
C MET A 148 -6.39 -2.00 -7.49
N PHE A 149 -7.14 -2.92 -6.87
CA PHE A 149 -7.11 -3.08 -5.42
C PHE A 149 -5.74 -3.62 -4.94
N MET A 150 -5.11 -4.50 -5.71
CA MET A 150 -3.76 -5.00 -5.38
C MET A 150 -2.73 -3.86 -5.48
N ASP A 151 -2.83 -3.02 -6.51
CA ASP A 151 -1.97 -1.83 -6.66
C ASP A 151 -2.10 -0.88 -5.46
N GLU A 152 -3.32 -0.69 -4.93
CA GLU A 152 -3.53 0.11 -3.72
C GLU A 152 -2.93 -0.53 -2.44
N LEU A 153 -2.92 -1.87 -2.35
CA LEU A 153 -2.23 -2.56 -1.25
C LEU A 153 -0.71 -2.40 -1.34
N ILE A 154 -0.15 -2.49 -2.55
CA ILE A 154 1.27 -2.28 -2.81
C ILE A 154 1.65 -0.83 -2.47
N LEU A 155 0.89 0.15 -2.97
CA LEU A 155 1.15 1.56 -2.68
C LEU A 155 1.07 1.87 -1.19
N SER A 156 0.05 1.37 -0.48
CA SER A 156 -0.02 1.57 0.96
C SER A 156 1.09 0.86 1.73
N ALA A 157 1.57 -0.30 1.26
CA ALA A 157 2.73 -0.98 1.86
C ALA A 157 4.00 -0.16 1.68
N LEU A 158 4.24 0.36 0.47
CA LEU A 158 5.37 1.22 0.16
C LEU A 158 5.37 2.50 1.00
N VAL A 159 4.22 3.13 1.22
CA VAL A 159 4.12 4.28 2.12
C VAL A 159 4.43 3.90 3.56
N LEU A 160 3.99 2.73 4.01
CA LEU A 160 4.21 2.25 5.38
C LEU A 160 5.66 1.82 5.65
N SER A 161 6.45 1.51 4.61
CA SER A 161 7.86 1.08 4.78
C SER A 161 8.75 2.22 5.30
N TYR A 162 8.49 3.46 4.89
CA TYR A 162 9.17 4.68 5.37
C TYR A 162 8.32 5.51 6.37
N SER A 163 6.98 5.42 6.33
CA SER A 163 6.07 6.12 7.25
C SER A 163 5.15 5.15 8.00
N PRO A 164 5.69 4.33 8.92
CA PRO A 164 4.94 3.25 9.59
C PRO A 164 3.78 3.75 10.49
N LYS A 165 3.75 5.05 10.79
CA LYS A 165 2.73 5.68 11.63
C LYS A 165 1.63 6.43 10.86
N SER A 166 1.66 6.46 9.52
CA SER A 166 0.65 7.17 8.72
C SER A 166 -0.75 6.59 8.92
N GLU A 167 -1.65 7.37 9.51
CA GLU A 167 -3.05 6.97 9.70
C GLU A 167 -3.79 6.87 8.36
N ARG A 168 -3.43 7.73 7.39
CA ARG A 168 -4.05 7.70 6.06
C ARG A 168 -3.72 6.42 5.32
N ALA A 169 -2.46 5.98 5.34
CA ALA A 169 -2.05 4.72 4.72
C ALA A 169 -2.75 3.51 5.37
N TRP A 170 -2.76 3.41 6.71
CA TRP A 170 -3.48 2.35 7.42
C TRP A 170 -4.99 2.36 7.17
N SER A 171 -5.61 3.54 7.16
CA SER A 171 -7.04 3.70 6.85
C SER A 171 -7.36 3.28 5.40
N HIS A 172 -6.51 3.65 4.45
CA HIS A 172 -6.66 3.24 3.05
C HIS A 172 -6.52 1.72 2.88
N ARG A 173 -5.48 1.14 3.49
CA ARG A 173 -5.23 -0.30 3.47
C ARG A 173 -6.42 -1.12 4.01
N ARG A 174 -6.96 -0.73 5.18
CA ARG A 174 -8.17 -1.35 5.75
C ARG A 174 -9.37 -1.23 4.82
N TRP A 175 -9.54 -0.09 4.16
CA TRP A 175 -10.59 0.09 3.17
C TRP A 175 -10.44 -0.88 2.00
N VAL A 176 -9.24 -1.01 1.42
CA VAL A 176 -8.99 -1.97 0.32
C VAL A 176 -9.30 -3.40 0.75
N ILE A 177 -8.79 -3.83 1.91
CA ILE A 177 -9.03 -5.18 2.43
C ILE A 177 -10.52 -5.44 2.61
N LYS A 178 -11.29 -4.48 3.15
CA LYS A 178 -12.76 -4.61 3.25
C LYS A 178 -13.43 -4.80 1.89
N MET A 179 -12.94 -4.12 0.86
CA MET A 179 -13.47 -4.27 -0.51
C MET A 179 -13.13 -5.65 -1.12
N LEU A 180 -12.01 -6.26 -0.69
CA LEU A 180 -11.55 -7.57 -1.14
C LEU A 180 -12.09 -8.76 -0.34
N ALA A 181 -12.41 -8.56 0.95
CA ALA A 181 -12.79 -9.62 1.88
C ALA A 181 -14.05 -10.42 1.49
N GLY A 182 -14.85 -9.92 0.54
CA GLY A 182 -15.98 -10.66 -0.06
C GLY A 182 -15.68 -11.34 -1.40
N LYS A 183 -14.44 -11.24 -1.92
CA LYS A 183 -14.05 -11.66 -3.28
C LYS A 183 -12.82 -12.56 -3.33
N CYS A 184 -11.95 -12.52 -2.31
CA CYS A 184 -10.69 -13.27 -2.30
C CYS A 184 -10.50 -14.06 -1.00
N VAL A 185 -9.91 -15.26 -1.13
CA VAL A 185 -9.76 -16.24 -0.04
C VAL A 185 -8.41 -16.09 0.69
N ASN A 186 -7.43 -15.40 0.11
CA ASN A 186 -6.08 -15.29 0.68
C ASN A 186 -5.70 -13.82 0.98
N LEU A 187 -5.92 -13.41 2.23
CA LEU A 187 -5.49 -12.12 2.79
C LEU A 187 -4.23 -12.33 3.64
N GLN A 188 -3.25 -13.08 3.14
CA GLN A 188 -1.92 -13.12 3.78
C GLN A 188 -1.23 -11.80 3.53
N GLU A 189 -0.91 -11.08 4.61
CA GLU A 189 -0.39 -9.73 4.52
C GLU A 189 1.14 -9.72 4.35
N ILE A 190 1.61 -8.86 3.45
CA ILE A 190 3.02 -8.57 3.19
C ILE A 190 3.67 -8.00 4.46
N ASP A 191 4.88 -8.48 4.74
CA ASP A 191 5.70 -8.15 5.89
C ASP A 191 5.79 -6.64 6.13
N SER A 192 5.51 -6.20 7.35
CA SER A 192 5.59 -4.78 7.73
C SER A 192 6.37 -4.65 9.02
N LYS A 193 7.17 -3.58 9.14
CA LYS A 193 7.97 -3.30 10.34
C LYS A 193 7.08 -3.39 11.59
N MET A 194 7.36 -4.38 12.42
CA MET A 194 6.51 -4.83 13.53
C MET A 194 6.42 -3.75 14.62
N ASN A 195 5.39 -2.91 14.53
CA ASN A 195 5.10 -1.84 15.48
C ASN A 195 3.67 -1.95 16.00
N TYR A 196 3.33 -1.18 17.04
CA TYR A 196 1.98 -1.21 17.64
C TYR A 196 0.84 -1.07 16.62
N ARG A 197 0.98 -0.20 15.61
CA ARG A 197 -0.05 -0.01 14.58
C ARG A 197 -0.16 -1.21 13.65
N ALA A 198 0.96 -1.84 13.31
CA ALA A 198 0.99 -3.08 12.55
C ALA A 198 0.32 -4.22 13.33
N TRP A 199 0.65 -4.39 14.61
CA TRP A 199 -0.01 -5.39 15.47
C TRP A 199 -1.51 -5.14 15.63
N ASN A 200 -1.92 -3.90 15.86
CA ASN A 200 -3.33 -3.54 15.94
C ASN A 200 -4.06 -3.77 14.59
N HIS A 201 -3.41 -3.49 13.46
CA HIS A 201 -3.94 -3.83 12.13
C HIS A 201 -4.13 -5.34 11.98
N ARG A 202 -3.14 -6.15 12.40
CA ARG A 202 -3.21 -7.60 12.38
C ARG A 202 -4.36 -8.14 13.26
N CYS A 203 -4.56 -7.61 14.46
CA CYS A 203 -5.72 -7.95 15.31
C CYS A 203 -7.05 -7.75 14.57
N TRP A 204 -7.18 -6.62 13.87
CA TRP A 204 -8.36 -6.33 13.05
C TRP A 204 -8.48 -7.31 11.86
N LEU A 205 -7.36 -7.64 11.21
CA LEU A 205 -7.33 -8.51 10.03
C LEU A 205 -7.74 -9.95 10.33
N VAL A 206 -7.41 -10.48 11.51
CA VAL A 206 -7.77 -11.87 11.94
C VAL A 206 -9.27 -12.15 11.84
N SER A 207 -10.11 -11.11 12.00
CA SER A 207 -11.56 -11.26 11.82
C SER A 207 -11.94 -11.75 10.41
N TYR A 208 -11.17 -11.37 9.39
CA TYR A 208 -11.37 -11.73 7.97
C TYR A 208 -10.65 -13.03 7.56
N MET A 209 -9.81 -13.60 8.42
CA MET A 209 -9.04 -14.81 8.11
C MET A 209 -9.86 -16.10 8.34
N SER A 210 -9.55 -17.15 7.59
CA SER A 210 -10.04 -18.51 7.86
C SER A 210 -9.37 -19.11 9.11
N ASN A 211 -9.94 -20.17 9.69
CA ASN A 211 -9.33 -20.86 10.82
C ASN A 211 -7.93 -21.39 10.51
N SER A 212 -7.69 -21.85 9.28
CA SER A 212 -6.37 -22.31 8.85
C SER A 212 -5.36 -21.17 8.78
N GLN A 213 -5.77 -19.99 8.28
CA GLN A 213 -4.91 -18.80 8.25
C GLN A 213 -4.57 -18.31 9.66
N VAL A 214 -5.55 -18.27 10.57
CA VAL A 214 -5.30 -17.87 11.97
C VAL A 214 -4.33 -18.84 12.65
N LEU A 215 -4.41 -20.15 12.37
CA LEU A 215 -3.48 -21.13 12.91
C LEU A 215 -2.05 -20.90 12.41
N LEU A 216 -1.87 -20.60 11.12
CA LEU A 216 -0.57 -20.27 10.54
C LEU A 216 0.02 -18.99 11.15
N GLU A 217 -0.79 -17.96 11.35
CA GLU A 217 -0.36 -16.72 12.03
C GLU A 217 0.04 -16.97 13.49
N LEU A 218 -0.70 -17.80 14.23
CA LEU A 218 -0.37 -18.19 15.59
C LEU A 218 0.96 -18.96 15.67
N GLN A 219 1.26 -19.78 14.66
CA GLN A 219 2.55 -20.47 14.52
C GLN A 219 3.68 -19.49 14.22
N SER A 220 3.52 -18.64 13.20
CA SER A 220 4.53 -17.64 12.80
C SER A 220 4.85 -16.65 13.93
N SER A 221 3.81 -16.13 14.61
CA SER A 221 3.97 -15.18 15.71
C SER A 221 4.61 -15.79 16.97
N ARG A 222 4.61 -17.13 17.11
CA ARG A 222 5.31 -17.80 18.23
C ARG A 222 6.82 -17.59 18.14
N ASP A 223 7.39 -17.76 16.95
CA ASP A 223 8.83 -17.61 16.73
C ASP A 223 9.26 -16.16 16.95
N TRP A 224 8.45 -15.21 16.45
CA TRP A 224 8.66 -13.78 16.72
C TRP A 224 8.65 -13.46 18.22
N ALA A 225 7.66 -13.96 18.97
CA ALA A 225 7.53 -13.72 20.41
C ALA A 225 8.70 -14.33 21.21
N GLY A 226 9.26 -15.45 20.74
CA GLY A 226 10.45 -16.07 21.33
C GLY A 226 11.69 -15.18 21.23
N LEU A 227 11.83 -14.43 20.15
CA LEU A 227 12.93 -13.48 19.93
C LEU A 227 12.66 -12.10 20.57
N HIS A 228 11.39 -11.71 20.71
CA HIS A 228 10.97 -10.37 21.15
C HIS A 228 10.13 -10.42 22.43
N VAL A 229 10.72 -10.91 23.52
CA VAL A 229 10.02 -11.11 24.81
C VAL A 229 9.41 -9.85 25.43
N ALA A 230 9.86 -8.65 25.03
CA ALA A 230 9.33 -7.37 25.50
C ALA A 230 8.23 -6.78 24.59
N ASP A 231 7.92 -7.42 23.46
CA ASP A 231 6.89 -6.93 22.53
C ASP A 231 5.48 -7.29 23.02
N ASN A 232 4.95 -6.48 23.94
CA ASN A 232 3.61 -6.64 24.48
C ASN A 232 2.50 -6.61 23.39
N SER A 233 2.76 -5.94 22.27
CA SER A 233 1.79 -5.85 21.16
C SER A 233 1.66 -7.20 20.45
N CYS A 234 2.78 -7.92 20.28
CA CYS A 234 2.79 -9.29 19.78
C CYS A 234 2.00 -10.23 20.69
N PHE A 235 2.22 -10.16 22.02
CA PHE A 235 1.50 -11.01 22.96
C PHE A 235 -0.01 -10.73 22.96
N HIS A 236 -0.40 -9.45 22.91
CA HIS A 236 -1.81 -9.07 22.77
C HIS A 236 -2.42 -9.64 21.48
N TYR A 237 -1.71 -9.51 20.34
CA TYR A 237 -2.14 -10.08 19.07
C TYR A 237 -2.38 -11.59 19.14
N ARG A 238 -1.48 -12.33 19.81
CA ARG A 238 -1.60 -13.78 19.99
C ARG A 238 -2.83 -14.16 20.81
N VAL A 239 -3.13 -13.43 21.88
CA VAL A 239 -4.33 -13.64 22.70
C VAL A 239 -5.60 -13.45 21.87
N VAL A 240 -5.71 -12.30 21.17
CA VAL A 240 -6.87 -12.00 20.31
C VAL A 240 -7.05 -13.05 19.22
N SER A 241 -5.96 -13.48 18.60
CA SER A 241 -5.98 -14.50 17.54
C SER A 241 -6.46 -15.86 18.06
N PHE A 242 -6.00 -16.25 19.24
CA PHE A 242 -6.41 -17.49 19.88
C PHE A 242 -7.90 -17.47 20.29
N GLU A 243 -8.36 -16.38 20.89
CA GLU A 243 -9.78 -16.21 21.27
C GLU A 243 -10.71 -16.29 20.05
N LEU A 244 -10.38 -15.60 18.96
CA LEU A 244 -11.15 -15.66 17.71
C LEU A 244 -11.13 -17.05 17.08
N PHE A 245 -9.99 -17.75 17.10
CA PHE A 245 -9.88 -19.12 16.62
C PHE A 245 -10.81 -20.07 17.40
N MET A 246 -10.79 -19.99 18.73
CA MET A 246 -11.64 -20.81 19.60
C MET A 246 -13.12 -20.51 19.36
N TYR A 247 -13.49 -19.24 19.23
CA TYR A 247 -14.86 -18.81 18.95
C TYR A 247 -15.36 -19.36 17.59
N LYS A 248 -14.57 -19.19 16.51
CA LYS A 248 -14.92 -19.70 15.18
C LYS A 248 -15.05 -21.23 15.18
N THR A 249 -14.17 -21.93 15.89
CA THR A 249 -14.21 -23.40 16.00
C THR A 249 -15.47 -23.86 16.74
N ALA A 250 -15.81 -23.20 17.85
CA ALA A 250 -17.02 -23.53 18.61
C ALA A 250 -18.29 -23.41 17.75
N LEU A 251 -18.42 -22.34 16.95
CA LEU A 251 -19.54 -22.14 16.03
C LEU A 251 -19.65 -23.24 14.96
N THR A 252 -18.53 -23.65 14.37
CA THR A 252 -18.55 -24.75 13.38
C THR A 252 -19.02 -26.07 14.01
N THR A 253 -18.62 -26.34 15.26
CA THR A 253 -19.07 -27.56 15.96
C THR A 253 -20.51 -27.50 16.44
N SER A 254 -21.12 -26.32 16.56
CA SER A 254 -22.55 -26.19 16.91
C SER A 254 -23.45 -26.34 15.69
N ASP A 255 -23.06 -25.82 14.53
CA ASP A 255 -23.80 -26.02 13.27
C ASP A 255 -23.81 -27.50 12.84
N ASP A 256 -22.68 -28.21 12.99
CA ASP A 256 -22.62 -29.66 12.76
C ASP A 256 -23.44 -30.47 13.78
N ARG A 257 -23.53 -29.98 15.03
CA ARG A 257 -24.38 -30.59 16.07
C ARG A 257 -25.87 -30.36 15.83
N GLU A 258 -26.27 -29.22 15.27
CA GLU A 258 -27.66 -28.95 14.91
C GLU A 258 -28.09 -29.73 13.63
N PHE A 259 -27.15 -29.94 12.70
CA PHE A 259 -27.38 -30.79 11.52
C PHE A 259 -27.47 -32.29 11.87
N THR A 260 -26.61 -32.78 12.78
CA THR A 260 -26.68 -34.17 13.28
C THR A 260 -27.87 -34.41 14.22
N ALA A 261 -28.30 -33.42 15.00
CA ALA A 261 -29.51 -33.51 15.82
C ALA A 261 -30.81 -33.64 14.98
N LYS A 262 -30.84 -33.11 13.75
CA LYS A 262 -31.99 -33.25 12.83
C LYS A 262 -32.01 -34.57 12.05
N GLN A 263 -30.93 -35.36 12.05
CA GLN A 263 -30.92 -36.72 11.47
C GLN A 263 -31.08 -37.84 12.52
N GLY A 264 -31.03 -37.54 13.82
CA GLY A 264 -31.16 -38.55 14.89
C GLY A 264 -32.59 -38.93 15.30
N SER A 265 -33.62 -38.19 14.88
CA SER A 265 -35.00 -38.36 15.38
C SER A 265 -35.92 -39.06 14.36
N ARG A 266 -35.48 -40.18 13.80
CA ARG A 266 -36.34 -41.04 12.96
C ARG A 266 -36.27 -42.52 13.30
N TRP A 267 -36.22 -42.89 14.58
CA TRP A 267 -36.58 -44.24 15.00
C TRP A 267 -37.18 -44.20 16.41
N LEU A 268 -38.51 -44.24 16.48
CA LEU A 268 -39.27 -45.15 17.35
C LEU A 268 -40.76 -44.90 17.11
N VAL A 269 -41.30 -45.71 16.21
CA VAL A 269 -42.73 -46.00 16.07
C VAL A 269 -43.04 -47.13 17.05
N ARG A 270 -43.90 -46.86 18.04
CA ARG A 270 -45.11 -47.62 18.39
C ARG A 270 -45.72 -47.08 19.68
#